data_AF-A0A0F9A484-F1
#
_entry.id   AF-A0A0F9A484-F1
#
_cell.length_a   1.000
_cell.length_b   1.000
_cell.length_c   1.000
_cell.angle_alpha   90.00
_cell.angle_beta   90.00
_cell.angle_gamma   90.00
#
_symmetry.space_group_name_H-M   'P 1'
#
loop_
_entity.id
_entity.type
_entity.pdbx_description
1 polymer ?
#
loop_
_entity_poly.entity_id
_entity_poly.type
_entity_poly.pdbx_seq_one_letter_code
_entity_poly.pdbx_strand_id
1 'polypeptide(L)'
;VIVTSPDGKPEGILTKRDILRRITYLKDESTPVSSVMTSPLRTIRDNDYLYRGIATMNRNGLRHLPVIDHDGLLCGILHLKDTLSKSINRVVELIESLTHEETREGLKKVKEAEVEFVEALFEEHVPTPEILKLLTQINLTPAQDYGFILEDYPDTQHMAVDSYFMELALRMSIMLDEVGIPECKGYVMAVNPQWRKTLTQWKTQINYWLEHPSQATLRYADIFFDFRNVTGDSTLSNSLRHYITGAVSNQHVFLREMHLSQKEHGVALGLFGRLSTAHKNVLDGRIDLKYNGLLPLVESVRLMALKHGTEETATLLRMSSLNKTGFIDEVELEALRSAFNHLTFLILRQQRQDFEMGIEARASVSSQSLTNMEKNILIESLRSVSD
;
A
#
# COMPACT_ATOMS: atom_id res chain seq x y z
N VAL A 1 7.14 31.24 -0.61
CA VAL A 1 7.65 31.52 0.76
C VAL A 1 7.18 30.40 1.65
N ILE A 2 8.07 29.76 2.39
CA ILE A 2 7.69 28.79 3.42
C ILE A 2 7.55 29.57 4.73
N VAL A 3 6.45 29.34 5.43
CA VAL A 3 6.17 29.91 6.73
C VAL A 3 6.62 28.89 7.76
N THR A 4 7.50 29.28 8.66
CA THR A 4 7.98 28.45 9.76
C THR A 4 7.54 29.00 11.10
N SER A 5 7.38 28.11 12.06
CA SER A 5 7.29 28.45 13.47
C SER A 5 8.63 29.02 13.99
N PRO A 6 8.64 29.64 15.19
CA PRO A 6 9.88 30.13 15.81
C PRO A 6 10.93 29.05 16.06
N ASP A 7 10.51 27.78 16.25
CA ASP A 7 11.41 26.62 16.39
C ASP A 7 11.90 26.07 15.04
N GLY A 8 11.58 26.71 13.91
CA GLY A 8 12.13 26.37 12.58
C GLY A 8 11.38 25.27 11.82
N LYS A 9 10.23 24.82 12.35
CA LYS A 9 9.39 23.82 11.69
C LYS A 9 8.49 24.48 10.65
N PRO A 10 8.33 23.89 9.45
CA PRO A 10 7.54 24.52 8.41
C PRO A 10 6.03 24.26 8.62
N GLU A 11 5.23 25.32 8.72
CA GLU A 11 3.78 25.28 9.03
C GLU A 11 2.88 25.48 7.79
N GLY A 12 3.41 26.12 6.75
CA GLY A 12 2.67 26.36 5.52
C GLY A 12 3.52 26.96 4.39
N ILE A 13 2.92 27.07 3.21
CA ILE A 13 3.55 27.66 2.03
C ILE A 13 2.64 28.72 1.42
N LEU A 14 3.21 29.90 1.16
CA LEU A 14 2.58 30.97 0.40
C LEU A 14 3.21 31.05 -0.98
N THR A 15 2.43 30.74 -2.02
CA THR A 15 2.85 30.83 -3.42
C THR A 15 2.26 32.05 -4.11
N LYS A 16 2.80 32.41 -5.29
CA LYS A 16 2.21 33.45 -6.14
C LYS A 16 0.76 33.15 -6.52
N ARG A 17 0.40 31.87 -6.65
CA ARG A 17 -0.98 31.43 -6.92
C ARG A 17 -1.90 31.70 -5.74
N ASP A 18 -1.43 31.45 -4.52
CA ASP A 18 -2.18 31.74 -3.28
C ASP A 18 -2.38 33.23 -3.12
N ILE A 19 -1.33 34.01 -3.41
CA ILE A 19 -1.43 35.47 -3.47
C ILE A 19 -2.51 35.90 -4.47
N LEU A 20 -2.44 35.44 -5.73
CA LEU A 20 -3.42 35.85 -6.74
C LEU A 20 -4.85 35.39 -6.46
N ARG A 21 -5.04 34.21 -5.84
CA ARG A 21 -6.37 33.66 -5.52
C ARG A 21 -6.98 34.24 -4.25
N ARG A 22 -6.17 34.55 -3.24
CA ARG A 22 -6.64 34.90 -1.90
C ARG A 22 -6.44 36.37 -1.57
N ILE A 23 -5.40 37.02 -2.09
CA ILE A 23 -5.09 38.45 -1.89
C ILE A 23 -5.99 39.37 -2.73
N THR A 24 -6.52 38.90 -3.84
CA THR A 24 -7.57 39.63 -4.58
C THR A 24 -8.88 39.79 -3.80
N TYR A 25 -9.10 39.01 -2.74
CA TYR A 25 -10.26 39.08 -1.84
C TYR A 25 -9.89 39.45 -0.39
N LEU A 26 -8.63 39.84 -0.15
CA LEU A 26 -8.22 40.27 1.18
C LEU A 26 -8.85 41.62 1.54
N LYS A 27 -9.29 41.74 2.80
CA LYS A 27 -9.90 42.96 3.33
C LYS A 27 -8.89 44.07 3.61
N ASP A 28 -7.64 43.73 3.93
CA ASP A 28 -6.57 44.66 4.32
C ASP A 28 -5.17 44.00 4.30
N GLU A 29 -4.10 44.79 4.18
CA GLU A 29 -2.68 44.39 4.23
C GLU A 29 -2.27 43.82 5.60
N SER A 30 -3.06 44.05 6.65
CA SER A 30 -2.82 43.52 8.00
C SER A 30 -3.20 42.03 8.17
N THR A 31 -3.66 41.37 7.11
CA THR A 31 -4.15 39.99 7.19
C THR A 31 -3.01 39.00 7.48
N PRO A 32 -3.10 38.15 8.53
CA PRO A 32 -2.02 37.22 8.86
C PRO A 32 -1.74 36.23 7.72
N VAL A 33 -0.45 35.99 7.42
CA VAL A 33 -0.02 35.06 6.36
C VAL A 33 -0.58 33.65 6.58
N SER A 34 -0.74 33.23 7.85
CA SER A 34 -1.32 31.94 8.22
C SER A 34 -2.75 31.72 7.67
N SER A 35 -3.51 32.79 7.43
CA SER A 35 -4.87 32.70 6.86
C SER A 35 -4.89 32.56 5.33
N VAL A 36 -3.79 32.90 4.66
CA VAL A 36 -3.68 32.90 3.19
C VAL A 36 -2.69 31.89 2.65
N MET A 37 -1.91 31.23 3.50
CA MET A 37 -1.03 30.14 3.11
C MET A 37 -1.78 28.83 2.85
N THR A 38 -1.13 27.91 2.16
CA THR A 38 -1.58 26.51 2.05
C THR A 38 -1.03 25.72 3.25
N SER A 39 -1.93 25.04 3.96
CA SER A 39 -1.66 24.18 5.11
C SER A 39 -2.74 23.07 5.18
N PRO A 40 -2.44 21.84 5.64
CA PRO A 40 -1.15 21.36 6.13
C PRO A 40 -0.10 21.26 5.01
N LEU A 41 1.15 21.54 5.36
CA LEU A 41 2.27 21.52 4.43
C LEU A 41 2.74 20.09 4.18
N ARG A 42 2.85 19.70 2.91
CA ARG A 42 3.54 18.45 2.55
C ARG A 42 5.03 18.71 2.46
N THR A 43 5.82 17.81 3.03
CA THR A 43 7.29 17.90 3.08
C THR A 43 7.92 16.60 2.60
N ILE A 44 9.23 16.65 2.36
CA ILE A 44 10.09 15.50 2.06
C ILE A 44 11.33 15.56 2.96
N ARG A 45 11.95 14.42 3.28
CA ARG A 45 13.19 14.42 4.06
C ARG A 45 14.42 14.68 3.20
N ASP A 46 15.47 15.24 3.80
CA ASP A 46 16.75 15.50 3.14
C ASP A 46 17.50 14.24 2.67
N ASN A 47 17.20 13.09 3.28
CA ASN A 47 17.70 11.78 2.90
C ASN A 47 16.75 10.98 2.01
N ASP A 48 15.61 11.55 1.59
CA ASP A 48 14.73 10.90 0.62
C ASP A 48 15.28 11.03 -0.80
N TYR A 49 15.04 10.01 -1.62
CA TYR A 49 15.41 10.04 -3.02
C TYR A 49 14.63 11.09 -3.82
N LEU A 50 15.33 11.69 -4.80
CA LEU A 50 14.82 12.80 -5.61
C LEU A 50 13.51 12.47 -6.35
N TYR A 51 13.36 11.23 -6.86
CA TYR A 51 12.15 10.79 -7.54
C TYR A 51 10.91 10.79 -6.61
N ARG A 52 11.07 10.58 -5.29
CA ARG A 52 9.95 10.68 -4.33
C ARG A 52 9.43 12.10 -4.26
N GLY A 53 10.34 13.08 -4.35
CA GLY A 53 10.00 14.49 -4.42
C GLY A 53 9.16 14.80 -5.66
N ILE A 54 9.58 14.27 -6.82
CA ILE A 54 8.86 14.42 -8.10
C ILE A 54 7.48 13.77 -8.03
N ALA A 55 7.39 12.51 -7.61
CA ALA A 55 6.12 11.80 -7.50
C ALA A 55 5.15 12.49 -6.53
N THR A 56 5.65 12.95 -5.38
CA THR A 56 4.86 13.70 -4.39
C THR A 56 4.34 15.01 -4.96
N MET A 57 5.20 15.74 -5.68
CA MET A 57 4.81 17.00 -6.34
C MET A 57 3.75 16.75 -7.41
N ASN A 58 3.96 15.80 -8.31
CA ASN A 58 3.06 15.50 -9.42
C ASN A 58 1.69 15.02 -8.93
N ARG A 59 1.64 14.02 -8.05
CA ARG A 59 0.38 13.46 -7.51
C ARG A 59 -0.50 14.50 -6.81
N ASN A 60 0.11 15.54 -6.24
CA ASN A 60 -0.60 16.56 -5.49
C ASN A 60 -0.70 17.90 -6.26
N GLY A 61 -0.29 17.93 -7.54
CA GLY A 61 -0.26 19.15 -8.35
C GLY A 61 0.59 20.28 -7.76
N LEU A 62 1.63 19.93 -6.99
CA LEU A 62 2.55 20.87 -6.34
C LEU A 62 3.72 21.17 -7.27
N ARG A 63 4.25 22.39 -7.17
CA ARG A 63 5.47 22.82 -7.90
C ARG A 63 6.68 22.98 -6.99
N HIS A 64 6.44 22.92 -5.69
CA HIS A 64 7.39 23.21 -4.64
C HIS A 64 7.17 22.22 -3.51
N LEU A 65 8.25 21.61 -3.02
CA LEU A 65 8.21 20.68 -1.90
C LEU A 65 9.30 21.05 -0.89
N PRO A 66 8.92 21.57 0.30
CA PRO A 66 9.84 21.79 1.41
C PRO A 66 10.60 20.53 1.80
N VAL A 67 11.90 20.69 2.05
CA VAL A 67 12.79 19.63 2.55
C VAL A 67 13.04 19.86 4.02
N ILE A 68 12.84 18.81 4.83
CA ILE A 68 13.09 18.81 6.27
C ILE A 68 14.21 17.85 6.64
N ASP A 69 14.96 18.18 7.67
CA ASP A 69 15.96 17.28 8.24
C ASP A 69 15.34 16.25 9.20
N HIS A 70 16.20 15.47 9.87
CA HIS A 70 15.80 14.47 10.86
C HIS A 70 15.03 15.04 12.06
N ASP A 71 15.26 16.30 12.43
CA ASP A 71 14.58 17.01 13.54
C ASP A 71 13.27 17.67 13.09
N GLY A 72 12.95 17.58 11.80
CA GLY A 72 11.77 18.19 11.20
C GLY A 72 11.93 19.68 10.90
N LEU A 73 13.16 20.20 10.94
CA LEU A 73 13.47 21.58 10.63
C LEU A 73 13.60 21.79 9.14
N LEU A 74 13.18 22.95 8.66
CA LEU A 74 13.30 23.30 7.25
C LEU A 74 14.77 23.47 6.84
N CYS A 75 15.28 22.59 5.97
CA CYS A 75 16.65 22.64 5.49
C CYS A 75 16.75 22.98 3.99
N GLY A 76 15.64 22.96 3.24
CA GLY A 76 15.64 23.31 1.83
C GLY A 76 14.27 23.32 1.16
N ILE A 77 14.29 23.47 -0.17
CA ILE A 77 13.08 23.42 -1.02
C ILE A 77 13.44 22.76 -2.35
N LEU A 78 12.65 21.76 -2.75
CA LEU A 78 12.68 21.20 -4.09
C LEU A 78 11.73 22.00 -4.99
N HIS A 79 12.22 22.35 -6.17
CA HIS A 79 11.44 22.99 -7.22
C HIS A 79 11.24 21.98 -8.34
N LEU A 80 9.99 21.67 -8.70
CA LEU A 80 9.69 20.65 -9.70
C LEU A 80 10.56 20.80 -10.95
N LYS A 81 10.63 22.00 -11.54
CA LYS A 81 11.46 22.28 -12.74
C LYS A 81 12.93 21.89 -12.57
N ASP A 82 13.54 22.24 -11.44
CA ASP A 82 14.96 21.98 -11.19
C ASP A 82 15.19 20.51 -10.83
N THR A 83 14.24 19.91 -10.11
CA THR A 83 14.23 18.49 -9.74
C THR A 83 14.09 17.61 -10.97
N LEU A 84 13.24 17.97 -11.94
CA LEU A 84 13.09 17.29 -13.23
C LEU A 84 14.41 17.35 -14.01
N SER A 85 15.05 18.52 -14.08
CA SER A 85 16.31 18.71 -14.81
C SER A 85 17.53 17.99 -14.22
N LYS A 86 17.45 17.58 -12.95
CA LYS A 86 18.52 16.85 -12.22
C LYS A 86 18.23 15.36 -12.06
N SER A 87 17.00 14.93 -12.34
CA SER A 87 16.60 13.52 -12.28
C SER A 87 16.83 12.85 -13.64
N ILE A 88 16.95 11.54 -13.67
CA ILE A 88 17.05 10.78 -14.92
C ILE A 88 15.76 10.98 -15.72
N ASN A 89 15.86 11.57 -16.91
CA ASN A 89 14.72 11.92 -17.77
C ASN A 89 13.73 10.76 -17.94
N ARG A 90 14.22 9.52 -18.08
CA ARG A 90 13.37 8.32 -18.26
C ARG A 90 12.47 8.03 -17.04
N VAL A 91 13.01 8.05 -15.82
CA VAL A 91 12.25 7.82 -14.57
C VAL A 91 11.23 8.93 -14.35
N VAL A 92 11.58 10.16 -14.73
CA VAL A 92 10.70 11.32 -14.65
C VAL A 92 9.54 11.25 -15.62
N GLU A 93 9.80 10.95 -16.89
CA GLU A 93 8.78 10.80 -17.93
C GLU A 93 7.78 9.70 -17.55
N LEU A 94 8.26 8.60 -16.97
CA LEU A 94 7.42 7.52 -16.47
C LEU A 94 6.60 7.95 -15.25
N ILE A 95 7.16 8.70 -14.29
CA ILE A 95 6.36 9.24 -13.18
C ILE A 95 5.30 10.21 -13.70
N GLU A 96 5.61 11.06 -14.67
CA GLU A 96 4.63 11.98 -15.27
C GLU A 96 3.51 11.24 -15.99
N SER A 97 3.82 10.20 -16.79
CA SER A 97 2.81 9.38 -17.46
C SER A 97 1.95 8.59 -16.47
N LEU A 98 2.55 8.08 -15.39
CA LEU A 98 1.85 7.33 -14.33
C LEU A 98 0.96 8.20 -13.43
N THR A 99 1.22 9.51 -13.34
CA THR A 99 0.55 10.39 -12.36
C THR A 99 -0.53 11.31 -12.92
N HIS A 100 -0.65 11.45 -14.24
CA HIS A 100 -1.53 12.45 -14.88
C HIS A 100 -2.57 11.87 -15.86
N GLU A 101 -2.67 10.55 -15.98
CA GLU A 101 -3.59 9.88 -16.91
C GLU A 101 -4.91 9.50 -16.22
N GLU A 102 -5.92 10.36 -16.35
CA GLU A 102 -7.30 10.11 -15.83
C GLU A 102 -8.23 9.49 -16.89
N THR A 103 -7.71 9.20 -18.09
CA THR A 103 -8.50 8.62 -19.18
C THR A 103 -8.41 7.10 -19.20
N ARG A 104 -9.44 6.43 -19.74
CA ARG A 104 -9.46 4.96 -19.88
C ARG A 104 -8.24 4.42 -20.64
N GLU A 105 -7.88 5.08 -21.73
CA GLU A 105 -6.73 4.70 -22.55
C GLU A 105 -5.40 5.02 -21.85
N GLY A 106 -5.39 6.07 -21.04
CA GLY A 106 -4.31 6.44 -20.13
C GLY A 106 -3.99 5.37 -19.11
N LEU A 107 -4.98 4.88 -18.37
CA LEU A 107 -4.78 3.86 -17.33
C LEU A 107 -4.20 2.54 -17.89
N LYS A 108 -4.50 2.20 -19.14
CA LYS A 108 -3.87 1.05 -19.81
C LYS A 108 -2.38 1.29 -20.08
N LYS A 109 -2.04 2.48 -20.56
CA LYS A 109 -0.64 2.90 -20.77
C LYS A 109 0.12 3.04 -19.46
N VAL A 110 -0.54 3.47 -18.38
CA VAL A 110 0.03 3.48 -17.02
C VAL A 110 0.54 2.09 -16.70
N LYS A 111 -0.30 1.05 -16.82
CA LYS A 111 0.10 -0.34 -16.52
C LYS A 111 1.27 -0.87 -17.34
N GLU A 112 1.37 -0.48 -18.61
CA GLU A 112 2.52 -0.80 -19.47
C GLU A 112 3.78 -0.02 -19.01
N ALA A 113 3.63 1.26 -18.69
CA ALA A 113 4.68 2.13 -18.16
C ALA A 113 5.15 1.74 -16.75
N GLU A 114 4.34 1.04 -15.94
CA GLU A 114 4.75 0.55 -14.62
C GLU A 114 5.89 -0.45 -14.71
N VAL A 115 5.88 -1.33 -15.71
CA VAL A 115 6.96 -2.31 -15.93
C VAL A 115 8.23 -1.59 -16.36
N GLU A 116 8.12 -0.65 -17.30
CA GLU A 116 9.23 0.20 -17.73
C GLU A 116 9.79 1.06 -16.57
N PHE A 117 8.92 1.48 -15.65
CA PHE A 117 9.28 2.26 -14.47
C PHE A 117 10.12 1.43 -13.49
N VAL A 118 9.73 0.19 -13.26
CA VAL A 118 10.53 -0.76 -12.46
C VAL A 118 11.87 -1.03 -13.10
N GLU A 119 11.90 -1.23 -14.41
CA GLU A 119 13.12 -1.42 -15.19
C GLU A 119 14.09 -0.26 -15.03
N ALA A 120 13.60 0.97 -15.25
CA ALA A 120 14.41 2.17 -15.12
C ALA A 120 14.97 2.33 -13.68
N LEU A 121 14.19 1.99 -12.65
CA LEU A 121 14.68 2.06 -11.27
C LEU A 121 15.75 1.01 -10.95
N PHE A 122 15.65 -0.19 -11.53
CA PHE A 122 16.68 -1.22 -11.38
C PHE A 122 17.98 -0.87 -12.11
N GLU A 123 17.91 -0.33 -13.33
CA GLU A 123 19.08 0.15 -14.09
C GLU A 123 19.84 1.25 -13.32
N GLU A 124 19.10 2.10 -12.63
CA GLU A 124 19.62 3.22 -11.85
C GLU A 124 20.07 2.82 -10.43
N HIS A 125 20.14 1.51 -10.14
CA HIS A 125 20.60 0.97 -8.85
C HIS A 125 19.84 1.52 -7.63
N VAL A 126 18.58 1.93 -7.82
CA VAL A 126 17.73 2.36 -6.71
C VAL A 126 17.56 1.18 -5.75
N PRO A 127 17.76 1.35 -4.43
CA PRO A 127 17.63 0.24 -3.51
C PRO A 127 16.25 -0.39 -3.59
N THR A 128 16.21 -1.71 -3.70
CA THR A 128 14.97 -2.48 -3.88
C THR A 128 13.86 -2.17 -2.88
N PRO A 129 14.11 -1.91 -1.57
CA PRO A 129 13.04 -1.53 -0.64
C PRO A 129 12.26 -0.29 -1.10
N GLU A 130 12.91 0.62 -1.81
CA GLU A 130 12.28 1.82 -2.34
C GLU A 130 11.53 1.57 -3.65
N ILE A 131 12.06 0.71 -4.53
CA ILE A 131 11.35 0.24 -5.72
C ILE A 131 10.06 -0.47 -5.28
N LEU A 132 10.12 -1.29 -4.24
CA LEU A 132 8.98 -1.97 -3.64
C LEU A 132 7.97 -1.01 -3.03
N LYS A 133 8.42 0.06 -2.38
CA LYS A 133 7.55 1.10 -1.82
C LYS A 133 6.81 1.88 -2.91
N LEU A 134 7.44 2.08 -4.07
CA LEU A 134 6.79 2.66 -5.24
C LEU A 134 5.83 1.65 -5.88
N LEU A 135 6.25 0.40 -6.06
CA LEU A 135 5.43 -0.64 -6.65
C LEU A 135 4.23 -1.04 -5.82
N THR A 136 4.33 -1.00 -4.49
CA THR A 136 3.17 -1.22 -3.62
C THR A 136 2.16 -0.08 -3.68
N GLN A 137 2.56 1.10 -4.19
CA GLN A 137 1.65 2.20 -4.50
C GLN A 137 1.06 2.10 -5.92
N ILE A 138 1.63 1.25 -6.77
CA ILE A 138 1.42 1.21 -8.22
C ILE A 138 0.76 -0.14 -8.66
N ASN A 139 1.02 -1.23 -7.95
CA ASN A 139 0.36 -2.54 -7.95
C ASN A 139 0.33 -3.27 -9.31
N LEU A 140 1.32 -4.16 -9.52
CA LEU A 140 1.62 -4.84 -10.80
C LEU A 140 0.62 -5.88 -11.33
N THR A 141 -0.54 -6.09 -10.68
CA THR A 141 -1.69 -6.83 -11.22
C THR A 141 -2.81 -6.81 -10.17
N PRO A 142 -3.50 -5.67 -9.98
CA PRO A 142 -4.62 -5.65 -9.06
C PRO A 142 -5.78 -6.42 -9.70
N ALA A 143 -6.35 -7.36 -8.95
CA ALA A 143 -7.76 -7.66 -9.11
C ALA A 143 -8.56 -6.56 -8.41
N GLN A 144 -9.82 -6.41 -8.79
CA GLN A 144 -10.70 -5.44 -8.15
C GLN A 144 -11.09 -5.88 -6.72
N ASP A 145 -10.43 -5.30 -5.70
CA ASP A 145 -10.77 -5.52 -4.28
C ASP A 145 -11.20 -4.19 -3.63
N TYR A 146 -12.50 -3.90 -3.59
CA TYR A 146 -13.04 -2.67 -3.01
C TYR A 146 -14.44 -2.84 -2.41
N GLY A 147 -14.78 -1.95 -1.47
CA GLY A 147 -16.08 -1.90 -0.83
C GLY A 147 -16.50 -0.47 -0.50
N PHE A 148 -17.77 -0.28 -0.18
CA PHE A 148 -18.32 1.01 0.25
C PHE A 148 -18.66 0.99 1.74
N ILE A 149 -18.23 2.06 2.42
CA ILE A 149 -18.67 2.39 3.77
C ILE A 149 -19.62 3.58 3.62
N LEU A 150 -20.90 3.33 3.87
CA LEU A 150 -21.95 4.34 3.78
C LEU A 150 -22.19 4.96 5.16
N GLU A 151 -22.62 6.22 5.18
CA GLU A 151 -23.20 6.80 6.39
C GLU A 151 -24.49 6.04 6.75
N ASP A 152 -24.83 6.01 8.04
CA ASP A 152 -26.10 5.42 8.47
C ASP A 152 -27.28 6.29 8.00
N TYR A 153 -28.33 5.65 7.51
CA TYR A 153 -29.54 6.30 7.02
C TYR A 153 -30.79 5.52 7.46
N PRO A 154 -31.98 6.16 7.51
CA PRO A 154 -33.20 5.47 7.89
C PRO A 154 -33.56 4.33 6.92
N ASP A 155 -34.04 3.19 7.45
CA ASP A 155 -34.41 2.02 6.64
C ASP A 155 -35.44 2.33 5.54
N THR A 156 -36.28 3.34 5.74
CA THR A 156 -37.24 3.81 4.73
C THR A 156 -36.58 4.31 3.45
N GLN A 157 -35.30 4.69 3.49
CA GLN A 157 -34.51 5.14 2.34
C GLN A 157 -33.67 4.01 1.74
N HIS A 158 -33.63 2.82 2.34
CA HIS A 158 -32.70 1.76 1.97
C HIS A 158 -32.80 1.37 0.49
N MET A 159 -34.02 1.19 -0.04
CA MET A 159 -34.18 0.86 -1.46
C MET A 159 -33.56 1.92 -2.38
N ALA A 160 -33.77 3.21 -2.09
CA ALA A 160 -33.27 4.29 -2.93
C ALA A 160 -31.73 4.41 -2.84
N VAL A 161 -31.20 4.40 -1.62
CA VAL A 161 -29.75 4.55 -1.37
C VAL A 161 -28.99 3.32 -1.88
N ASP A 162 -29.45 2.12 -1.55
CA ASP A 162 -28.79 0.88 -1.97
C ASP A 162 -28.85 0.72 -3.50
N SER A 163 -29.96 1.05 -4.16
CA SER A 163 -30.04 0.98 -5.62
C SER A 163 -29.06 1.94 -6.29
N TYR A 164 -28.89 3.15 -5.75
CA TYR A 164 -27.91 4.11 -6.26
C TYR A 164 -26.48 3.58 -6.16
N PHE A 165 -26.08 3.10 -4.98
CA PHE A 165 -24.72 2.60 -4.79
C PHE A 165 -24.47 1.25 -5.49
N MET A 166 -25.50 0.45 -5.73
CA MET A 166 -25.39 -0.75 -6.57
C MET A 166 -25.04 -0.38 -8.00
N GLU A 167 -25.78 0.56 -8.58
CA GLU A 167 -25.56 1.02 -9.95
C GLU A 167 -24.18 1.69 -10.10
N LEU A 168 -23.77 2.47 -9.10
CA LEU A 168 -22.42 3.05 -9.05
C LEU A 168 -21.34 1.97 -9.05
N ALA A 169 -21.47 0.96 -8.17
CA ALA A 169 -20.51 -0.13 -8.07
C ALA A 169 -20.43 -0.94 -9.38
N LEU A 170 -21.57 -1.21 -10.02
CA LEU A 170 -21.62 -1.95 -11.29
C LEU A 170 -20.88 -1.19 -12.40
N ARG A 171 -21.13 0.11 -12.54
CA ARG A 171 -20.44 0.95 -13.52
C ARG A 171 -18.94 1.02 -13.27
N MET A 172 -18.53 1.16 -12.00
CA MET A 172 -17.11 1.10 -11.62
C MET A 172 -16.47 -0.23 -12.00
N SER A 173 -17.14 -1.36 -11.71
CA SER A 173 -16.62 -2.70 -12.00
C SER A 173 -16.30 -2.88 -13.48
N ILE A 174 -17.26 -2.51 -14.33
CA ILE A 174 -17.12 -2.56 -15.79
C ILE A 174 -15.99 -1.64 -16.26
N MET A 175 -15.94 -0.41 -15.76
CA MET A 175 -14.90 0.55 -16.13
C MET A 175 -13.49 0.08 -15.77
N LEU A 176 -13.32 -0.54 -14.59
CA LEU A 176 -12.03 -1.05 -14.13
C LEU A 176 -11.58 -2.27 -14.97
N ASP A 177 -12.50 -3.16 -15.31
CA ASP A 177 -12.22 -4.31 -16.19
C ASP A 177 -11.76 -3.85 -17.59
N GLU A 178 -12.47 -2.88 -18.18
CA GLU A 178 -12.15 -2.30 -19.49
C GLU A 178 -10.76 -1.63 -19.55
N VAL A 179 -10.25 -1.09 -18.44
CA VAL A 179 -8.90 -0.50 -18.36
C VAL A 179 -7.82 -1.51 -17.96
N GLY A 180 -8.16 -2.80 -17.88
CA GLY A 180 -7.22 -3.90 -17.63
C GLY A 180 -7.04 -4.25 -16.15
N ILE A 181 -7.98 -3.90 -15.28
CA ILE A 181 -8.06 -4.34 -13.88
C ILE A 181 -9.23 -5.33 -13.77
N PRO A 182 -8.99 -6.63 -13.94
CA PRO A 182 -10.07 -7.60 -14.07
C PRO A 182 -10.87 -7.75 -12.77
N GLU A 183 -12.14 -8.14 -12.92
CA GLU A 183 -13.00 -8.47 -11.78
C GLU A 183 -12.34 -9.50 -10.85
N CYS A 184 -12.51 -9.30 -9.54
CA CYS A 184 -12.00 -10.26 -8.57
C CYS A 184 -12.83 -11.55 -8.58
N LYS A 185 -12.17 -12.68 -8.82
CA LYS A 185 -12.79 -14.02 -8.76
C LYS A 185 -13.44 -14.32 -7.41
N GLY A 186 -12.97 -13.67 -6.33
CA GLY A 186 -13.53 -13.77 -4.98
C GLY A 186 -14.74 -12.86 -4.73
N TYR A 187 -15.19 -12.08 -5.72
CA TYR A 187 -16.30 -11.14 -5.61
C TYR A 187 -16.15 -10.15 -4.44
N VAL A 188 -14.92 -9.68 -4.20
CA VAL A 188 -14.56 -8.65 -3.21
C VAL A 188 -14.77 -7.26 -3.81
N MET A 189 -15.99 -6.98 -4.26
CA MET A 189 -16.33 -5.76 -4.98
C MET A 189 -17.64 -5.21 -4.43
N ALA A 190 -17.84 -3.89 -4.45
CA ALA A 190 -19.04 -3.27 -3.89
C ALA A 190 -20.36 -3.66 -4.60
N VAL A 191 -20.28 -4.29 -5.78
CA VAL A 191 -21.42 -4.95 -6.45
C VAL A 191 -22.00 -6.08 -5.61
N ASN A 192 -21.17 -6.72 -4.79
CA ASN A 192 -21.61 -7.71 -3.81
C ASN A 192 -22.02 -6.99 -2.51
N PRO A 193 -23.28 -7.12 -2.04
CA PRO A 193 -23.77 -6.46 -0.83
C PRO A 193 -22.99 -6.77 0.46
N GLN A 194 -22.17 -7.83 0.49
CA GLN A 194 -21.26 -8.09 1.62
C GLN A 194 -20.21 -6.99 1.80
N TRP A 195 -19.85 -6.29 0.72
CA TRP A 195 -18.82 -5.24 0.69
C TRP A 195 -19.41 -3.83 0.56
N ARG A 196 -20.73 -3.67 0.71
CA ARG A 196 -21.43 -2.39 0.57
C ARG A 196 -22.43 -2.23 1.69
N LYS A 197 -22.06 -1.46 2.71
CA LYS A 197 -22.79 -1.39 3.98
C LYS A 197 -22.66 -0.04 4.64
N THR A 198 -23.64 0.32 5.48
CA THR A 198 -23.49 1.46 6.38
C THR A 198 -22.45 1.18 7.47
N LEU A 199 -21.98 2.22 8.16
CA LEU A 199 -21.01 2.08 9.24
C LEU A 199 -21.52 1.15 10.35
N THR A 200 -22.80 1.27 10.75
CA THR A 200 -23.39 0.38 11.77
C THR A 200 -23.48 -1.05 11.26
N GLN A 201 -23.89 -1.26 10.01
CA GLN A 201 -23.95 -2.59 9.41
C GLN A 201 -22.57 -3.26 9.29
N TRP A 202 -21.52 -2.49 8.98
CA TRP A 202 -20.14 -2.96 8.97
C TRP A 202 -19.70 -3.45 10.36
N LYS A 203 -19.97 -2.66 11.41
CA LYS A 203 -19.65 -3.05 12.80
C LYS A 203 -20.37 -4.34 13.20
N THR A 204 -21.63 -4.49 12.85
CA THR A 204 -22.40 -5.72 13.08
C THR A 204 -21.79 -6.92 12.34
N GLN A 205 -21.41 -6.75 11.07
CA GLN A 205 -20.78 -7.82 10.29
C GLN A 205 -19.42 -8.23 10.88
N ILE A 206 -18.61 -7.27 11.34
CA ILE A 206 -17.33 -7.54 12.00
C ILE A 206 -17.56 -8.34 13.29
N ASN A 207 -18.51 -7.94 14.14
CA ASN A 207 -18.81 -8.70 15.36
C ASN A 207 -19.21 -10.14 15.03
N TYR A 208 -20.04 -10.33 14.01
CA TYR A 208 -20.41 -11.66 13.56
C TYR A 208 -19.19 -12.50 13.15
N TRP A 209 -18.24 -11.92 12.39
CA TRP A 209 -17.00 -12.62 12.01
C TRP A 209 -16.15 -13.01 13.22
N LEU A 210 -16.07 -12.12 14.23
CA LEU A 210 -15.31 -12.36 15.45
C LEU A 210 -15.93 -13.44 16.33
N GLU A 211 -17.26 -13.47 16.43
CA GLU A 211 -18.02 -14.43 17.24
C GLU A 211 -18.14 -15.81 16.58
N HIS A 212 -18.11 -15.87 15.25
CA HIS A 212 -18.33 -17.08 14.46
C HIS A 212 -17.16 -17.36 13.51
N PRO A 213 -15.97 -17.71 14.02
CA PRO A 213 -14.82 -18.04 13.19
C PRO A 213 -15.09 -19.32 12.38
N SER A 214 -14.95 -19.19 11.07
CA SER A 214 -15.08 -20.24 10.07
C SER A 214 -14.10 -19.96 8.95
N GLN A 215 -13.81 -20.95 8.11
CA GLN A 215 -12.94 -20.75 6.95
C GLN A 215 -13.38 -19.56 6.06
N ALA A 216 -14.68 -19.29 5.94
CA ALA A 216 -15.17 -18.16 5.16
C ALA A 216 -15.00 -16.82 5.90
N THR A 217 -15.42 -16.74 7.16
CA THR A 217 -15.37 -15.49 7.95
C THR A 217 -13.94 -15.05 8.25
N LEU A 218 -13.02 -16.00 8.48
CA LEU A 218 -11.59 -15.72 8.63
C LEU A 218 -11.02 -15.12 7.34
N ARG A 219 -11.32 -15.69 6.17
CA ARG A 219 -10.90 -15.12 4.87
C ARG A 219 -11.46 -13.73 4.64
N TYR A 220 -12.74 -13.50 4.97
CA TYR A 220 -13.32 -12.16 4.84
C TYR A 220 -12.65 -11.14 5.76
N ALA A 221 -12.36 -11.53 7.00
CA ALA A 221 -11.65 -10.69 7.94
C ALA A 221 -10.21 -10.41 7.47
N ASP A 222 -9.49 -11.41 6.95
CA ASP A 222 -8.14 -11.25 6.41
C ASP A 222 -8.07 -10.23 5.27
N ILE A 223 -9.06 -10.29 4.37
CA ILE A 223 -9.20 -9.34 3.26
C ILE A 223 -9.60 -7.95 3.80
N PHE A 224 -10.64 -7.90 4.64
CA PHE A 224 -11.22 -6.64 5.05
C PHE A 224 -10.36 -5.87 6.04
N PHE A 225 -9.68 -6.53 6.98
CA PHE A 225 -8.90 -5.84 8.00
C PHE A 225 -7.69 -5.10 7.42
N ASP A 226 -7.33 -5.31 6.16
CA ASP A 226 -6.30 -4.54 5.44
C ASP A 226 -6.89 -3.41 4.57
N PHE A 227 -8.18 -3.08 4.71
CA PHE A 227 -8.80 -2.02 3.92
C PHE A 227 -8.11 -0.66 4.10
N ARG A 228 -8.10 0.14 3.03
CA ARG A 228 -7.59 1.51 3.01
C ARG A 228 -8.64 2.45 2.44
N ASN A 229 -8.70 3.68 2.97
CA ASN A 229 -9.50 4.73 2.35
C ASN A 229 -8.84 5.14 1.03
N VAL A 230 -9.56 4.98 -0.07
CA VAL A 230 -9.12 5.42 -1.41
C VAL A 230 -9.71 6.78 -1.75
N THR A 231 -11.01 6.96 -1.47
CA THR A 231 -11.76 8.20 -1.74
C THR A 231 -12.97 8.29 -0.80
N GLY A 232 -13.61 9.47 -0.77
CA GLY A 232 -14.75 9.78 0.09
C GLY A 232 -14.35 10.34 1.46
N ASP A 233 -15.33 10.40 2.37
CA ASP A 233 -15.09 10.91 3.72
C ASP A 233 -14.25 9.93 4.55
N SER A 234 -13.02 10.33 4.85
CA SER A 234 -12.09 9.53 5.66
C SER A 234 -12.56 9.28 7.10
N THR A 235 -13.50 10.08 7.64
CA THR A 235 -14.01 9.93 9.00
C THR A 235 -14.69 8.57 9.21
N LEU A 236 -15.45 8.10 8.21
CA LEU A 236 -16.11 6.79 8.24
C LEU A 236 -15.11 5.64 8.29
N SER A 237 -14.11 5.68 7.41
CA SER A 237 -13.04 4.68 7.38
C SER A 237 -12.19 4.69 8.65
N ASN A 238 -11.88 5.87 9.20
CA ASN A 238 -11.11 5.99 10.43
C ASN A 238 -11.91 5.45 11.63
N SER A 239 -13.21 5.77 11.71
CA SER A 239 -14.10 5.23 12.74
C SER A 239 -14.18 3.71 12.68
N LEU A 240 -14.28 3.14 11.47
CA LEU A 240 -14.32 1.69 11.29
C LEU A 240 -12.98 1.02 11.60
N ARG A 241 -11.86 1.64 11.21
CA ARG A 241 -10.51 1.18 11.53
C ARG A 241 -10.31 1.11 13.05
N HIS A 242 -10.64 2.19 13.75
CA HIS A 242 -10.55 2.25 15.21
C HIS A 242 -11.41 1.18 15.88
N TYR A 243 -12.64 0.98 15.37
CA TYR A 243 -13.55 -0.06 15.87
C TYR A 243 -12.96 -1.46 15.71
N ILE A 244 -12.46 -1.83 14.53
CA ILE A 244 -11.85 -3.15 14.28
C ILE A 244 -10.71 -3.41 15.24
N THR A 245 -9.80 -2.45 15.38
CA THR A 245 -8.61 -2.58 16.22
C THR A 245 -8.98 -2.79 17.70
N GLY A 246 -9.96 -2.05 18.20
CA GLY A 246 -10.49 -2.23 19.56
C GLY A 246 -11.22 -3.56 19.75
N ALA A 247 -12.00 -3.99 18.75
CA ALA A 247 -12.78 -5.22 18.82
C ALA A 247 -11.90 -6.48 18.72
N VAL A 248 -10.90 -6.49 17.85
CA VAL A 248 -10.07 -7.68 17.54
C VAL A 248 -9.04 -7.97 18.63
N SER A 249 -8.43 -6.93 19.21
CA SER A 249 -7.30 -7.09 20.16
C SER A 249 -7.62 -7.99 21.36
N ASN A 250 -8.89 -8.07 21.77
CA ASN A 250 -9.35 -8.89 22.89
C ASN A 250 -9.97 -10.25 22.48
N GLN A 251 -10.01 -10.57 21.18
CA GLN A 251 -10.68 -11.78 20.66
C GLN A 251 -9.71 -12.96 20.50
N HIS A 252 -9.26 -13.52 21.62
CA HIS A 252 -8.24 -14.57 21.63
C HIS A 252 -8.63 -15.83 20.84
N VAL A 253 -9.90 -16.24 20.88
CA VAL A 253 -10.38 -17.40 20.11
C VAL A 253 -10.28 -17.12 18.61
N PHE A 254 -10.78 -15.97 18.16
CA PHE A 254 -10.69 -15.56 16.77
C PHE A 254 -9.24 -15.50 16.27
N LEU A 255 -8.35 -14.84 17.02
CA LEU A 255 -6.92 -14.74 16.68
C LEU A 255 -6.24 -16.12 16.61
N ARG A 256 -6.63 -17.04 17.50
CA ARG A 256 -6.15 -18.43 17.46
C ARG A 256 -6.64 -19.17 16.21
N GLU A 257 -7.92 -19.04 15.85
CA GLU A 257 -8.46 -19.68 14.66
C GLU A 257 -7.84 -19.12 13.38
N MET A 258 -7.61 -17.79 13.33
CA MET A 258 -6.88 -17.13 12.25
C MET A 258 -5.47 -17.71 12.10
N HIS A 259 -4.72 -17.83 13.19
CA HIS A 259 -3.40 -18.49 13.19
C HIS A 259 -3.45 -19.93 12.68
N LEU A 260 -4.44 -20.73 13.12
CA LEU A 260 -4.58 -22.12 12.70
C LEU A 260 -4.94 -22.26 11.22
N SER A 261 -5.78 -21.37 10.68
CA SER A 261 -6.10 -21.37 9.25
C SER A 261 -4.89 -21.05 8.37
N GLN A 262 -3.94 -20.27 8.88
CA GLN A 262 -2.73 -19.85 8.16
C GLN A 262 -1.62 -20.90 8.21
N LYS A 263 -1.65 -21.86 9.14
CA LYS A 263 -0.64 -22.94 9.22
C LYS A 263 -0.57 -23.83 7.98
N GLU A 264 -1.61 -23.85 7.16
CA GLU A 264 -1.58 -24.57 5.88
C GLU A 264 -0.68 -23.90 4.82
N HIS A 265 -0.29 -22.62 5.01
CA HIS A 265 0.53 -21.84 4.09
C HIS A 265 2.05 -21.90 4.37
N GLY A 266 2.58 -22.92 5.04
CA GLY A 266 3.99 -22.98 5.49
C GLY A 266 5.07 -22.58 4.44
N VAL A 267 6.23 -22.13 4.91
CA VAL A 267 7.33 -21.64 4.04
C VAL A 267 7.96 -22.75 3.18
N ALA A 268 8.62 -22.38 2.08
CA ALA A 268 9.29 -23.29 1.13
C ALA A 268 10.55 -23.98 1.68
N LEU A 269 10.58 -24.33 2.96
CA LEU A 269 11.63 -25.12 3.58
C LEU A 269 11.17 -26.57 3.73
N GLY A 270 12.03 -27.51 3.36
CA GLY A 270 11.87 -28.93 3.66
C GLY A 270 12.44 -29.30 5.03
N LEU A 271 12.22 -30.53 5.46
CA LEU A 271 12.95 -31.14 6.58
C LEU A 271 14.46 -30.92 6.30
N PHE A 272 15.22 -30.42 7.28
CA PHE A 272 16.63 -29.98 7.17
C PHE A 272 16.90 -28.57 6.60
N GLY A 273 15.88 -27.72 6.40
CA GLY A 273 16.10 -26.29 6.08
C GLY A 273 16.66 -26.06 4.67
N ARG A 274 16.42 -26.99 3.74
CA ARG A 274 16.69 -26.84 2.30
C ARG A 274 15.45 -26.31 1.59
N LEU A 275 15.63 -25.60 0.48
CA LEU A 275 14.52 -25.18 -0.38
C LEU A 275 13.78 -26.42 -0.87
N SER A 276 12.49 -26.51 -0.54
CA SER A 276 11.62 -27.59 -0.96
C SER A 276 10.83 -27.16 -2.19
N THR A 277 11.04 -27.87 -3.30
CA THR A 277 10.17 -27.80 -4.48
C THR A 277 9.00 -28.80 -4.39
N ALA A 278 8.75 -29.38 -3.21
CA ALA A 278 7.69 -30.38 -3.01
C ALA A 278 6.40 -29.79 -2.41
N HIS A 279 6.37 -28.48 -2.15
CA HIS A 279 5.16 -27.80 -1.66
C HIS A 279 4.11 -27.64 -2.78
N LYS A 280 2.83 -27.57 -2.40
CA LYS A 280 1.72 -27.35 -3.35
C LYS A 280 2.02 -26.12 -4.20
N ASN A 281 1.81 -26.22 -5.51
CA ASN A 281 2.01 -25.16 -6.52
C ASN A 281 3.45 -24.96 -7.05
N VAL A 282 4.27 -26.02 -7.15
CA VAL A 282 5.44 -25.97 -8.04
C VAL A 282 5.01 -26.08 -9.49
N LEU A 283 5.01 -24.94 -10.18
CA LEU A 283 4.80 -24.83 -11.62
C LEU A 283 6.18 -24.87 -12.28
N ASP A 284 6.39 -25.83 -13.19
CA ASP A 284 7.54 -25.86 -14.11
C ASP A 284 8.92 -25.75 -13.42
N GLY A 285 9.08 -26.32 -12.21
CA GLY A 285 10.34 -26.29 -11.45
C GLY A 285 10.65 -24.95 -10.75
N ARG A 286 9.70 -24.02 -10.72
CA ARG A 286 9.79 -22.71 -10.04
C ARG A 286 9.18 -22.79 -8.64
N ILE A 287 9.73 -22.04 -7.70
CA ILE A 287 9.28 -21.95 -6.31
C ILE A 287 8.29 -20.79 -6.21
N ASP A 288 7.03 -21.04 -5.83
CA ASP A 288 6.06 -19.98 -5.57
C ASP A 288 6.41 -19.23 -4.27
N LEU A 289 7.12 -18.10 -4.38
CA LEU A 289 7.56 -17.31 -3.23
C LEU A 289 6.42 -16.48 -2.62
N LYS A 290 5.31 -16.28 -3.34
CA LYS A 290 4.14 -15.62 -2.79
C LYS A 290 3.51 -16.50 -1.72
N TYR A 291 3.13 -17.73 -2.07
CA TYR A 291 2.44 -18.61 -1.12
C TYR A 291 3.39 -19.22 -0.09
N ASN A 292 4.65 -19.47 -0.45
CA ASN A 292 5.58 -20.19 0.42
C ASN A 292 6.63 -19.27 1.09
N GLY A 293 6.33 -17.98 1.25
CA GLY A 293 7.24 -17.04 1.89
C GLY A 293 6.59 -15.70 2.21
N LEU A 294 6.17 -14.96 1.18
CA LEU A 294 5.64 -13.60 1.35
C LEU A 294 4.30 -13.58 2.08
N LEU A 295 3.36 -14.45 1.70
CA LEU A 295 2.04 -14.54 2.31
C LEU A 295 2.13 -14.93 3.79
N PRO A 296 2.89 -15.99 4.19
CA PRO A 296 3.11 -16.32 5.60
C PRO A 296 3.69 -15.17 6.42
N LEU A 297 4.68 -14.44 5.87
CA LEU A 297 5.25 -13.27 6.54
C LEU A 297 4.18 -12.19 6.77
N VAL A 298 3.42 -11.84 5.73
CA VAL A 298 2.37 -10.82 5.80
C VAL A 298 1.28 -11.23 6.80
N GLU A 299 0.86 -12.49 6.77
CA GLU A 299 -0.14 -13.07 7.67
C GLU A 299 0.31 -13.04 9.13
N SER A 300 1.54 -13.48 9.42
CA SER A 300 2.12 -13.44 10.77
C SER A 300 2.22 -12.01 11.31
N VAL A 301 2.73 -11.07 10.51
CA VAL A 301 2.84 -9.66 10.91
C VAL A 301 1.46 -9.02 11.11
N ARG A 302 0.48 -9.34 10.25
CA ARG A 302 -0.92 -8.89 10.44
C ARG A 302 -1.47 -9.41 11.76
N LEU A 303 -1.30 -10.70 12.04
CA LEU A 303 -1.81 -11.30 13.27
C LEU A 303 -1.19 -10.66 14.52
N MET A 304 0.13 -10.43 14.52
CA MET A 304 0.84 -9.72 15.59
C MET A 304 0.33 -8.29 15.76
N ALA A 305 0.13 -7.56 14.65
CA ALA A 305 -0.40 -6.20 14.65
C ALA A 305 -1.84 -6.14 15.21
N LEU A 306 -2.72 -7.05 14.78
CA LEU A 306 -4.10 -7.13 15.27
C LEU A 306 -4.16 -7.44 16.76
N LYS A 307 -3.34 -8.38 17.25
CA LYS A 307 -3.23 -8.72 18.67
C LYS A 307 -2.80 -7.53 19.53
N HIS A 308 -1.94 -6.65 19.01
CA HIS A 308 -1.44 -5.47 19.72
C HIS A 308 -2.24 -4.20 19.47
N GLY A 309 -3.36 -4.29 18.75
CA GLY A 309 -4.18 -3.11 18.46
C GLY A 309 -3.46 -2.09 17.57
N THR A 310 -2.64 -2.54 16.63
CA THR A 310 -2.00 -1.67 15.64
C THR A 310 -2.97 -1.36 14.50
N GLU A 311 -3.20 -0.07 14.22
CA GLU A 311 -4.08 0.39 13.13
C GLU A 311 -3.41 0.38 11.75
N GLU A 312 -2.08 0.19 11.69
CA GLU A 312 -1.32 0.14 10.44
C GLU A 312 -1.74 -1.05 9.56
N THR A 313 -1.84 -0.82 8.25
CA THR A 313 -2.22 -1.85 7.27
C THR A 313 -1.08 -2.33 6.39
N ALA A 314 -0.04 -1.50 6.18
CA ALA A 314 1.12 -1.91 5.41
C ALA A 314 2.06 -2.77 6.27
N THR A 315 2.52 -3.90 5.74
CA THR A 315 3.35 -4.87 6.46
C THR A 315 4.59 -4.23 7.10
N LEU A 316 5.32 -3.39 6.37
CA LEU A 316 6.50 -2.70 6.90
C LEU A 316 6.17 -1.69 8.01
N LEU A 317 5.01 -1.02 7.90
CA LEU A 317 4.54 -0.09 8.94
C LEU A 317 4.09 -0.83 10.20
N ARG A 318 3.47 -2.00 10.04
CA ARG A 318 3.14 -2.91 11.16
C ARG A 318 4.38 -3.33 11.92
N MET A 319 5.42 -3.82 11.21
CA MET A 319 6.69 -4.19 11.84
C MET A 319 7.29 -3.02 12.62
N SER A 320 7.33 -1.83 11.99
CA SER A 320 7.83 -0.61 12.63
C SER A 320 7.01 -0.21 13.86
N SER A 321 5.69 -0.38 13.83
CA SER A 321 4.79 -0.12 14.96
C SER A 321 5.02 -1.11 16.10
N LEU A 322 5.17 -2.40 15.80
CA LEU A 322 5.42 -3.46 16.78
C LEU A 322 6.78 -3.30 17.48
N ASN A 323 7.81 -2.86 16.74
CA ASN A 323 9.11 -2.54 17.32
C ASN A 323 9.04 -1.33 18.26
N LYS A 324 8.32 -0.27 17.87
CA LYS A 324 8.11 0.91 18.74
C LYS A 324 7.40 0.58 20.06
N THR A 325 6.54 -0.43 20.08
CA THR A 325 5.88 -0.90 21.32
C THR A 325 6.73 -1.91 22.10
N GLY A 326 7.93 -2.26 21.61
CA GLY A 326 8.81 -3.26 22.22
C GLY A 326 8.33 -4.70 22.08
N PHE A 327 7.38 -4.96 21.17
CA PHE A 327 6.86 -6.31 20.95
C PHE A 327 7.82 -7.20 20.16
N ILE A 328 8.51 -6.61 19.18
CA ILE A 328 9.65 -7.22 18.49
C ILE A 328 10.88 -6.35 18.74
N ASP A 329 12.06 -6.97 18.82
CA ASP A 329 13.30 -6.21 18.98
C ASP A 329 13.84 -5.67 17.64
N GLU A 330 14.95 -4.94 17.68
CA GLU A 330 15.56 -4.35 16.46
C GLU A 330 16.14 -5.42 15.53
N VAL A 331 16.61 -6.55 16.09
CA VAL A 331 17.20 -7.64 15.33
C VAL A 331 16.10 -8.38 14.56
N GLU A 332 14.98 -8.68 15.21
CA GLU A 332 13.78 -9.25 14.58
C GLU A 332 13.20 -8.31 13.52
N LEU A 333 13.10 -7.01 13.81
CA LEU A 333 12.65 -6.01 12.83
C LEU A 333 13.52 -6.04 11.56
N GLU A 334 14.84 -6.03 11.70
CA GLU A 334 15.76 -6.07 10.56
C GLU A 334 15.63 -7.38 9.78
N ALA A 335 15.55 -8.51 10.48
CA ALA A 335 15.43 -9.84 9.86
C ALA A 335 14.14 -9.96 9.05
N LEU A 336 12.99 -9.58 9.62
CA LEU A 336 11.70 -9.62 8.95
C LEU A 336 11.62 -8.63 7.78
N ARG A 337 12.15 -7.42 7.95
CA ARG A 337 12.22 -6.42 6.89
C ARG A 337 13.10 -6.88 5.73
N SER A 338 14.25 -7.46 6.03
CA SER A 338 15.16 -8.03 5.04
C SER A 338 14.50 -9.19 4.29
N ALA A 339 13.81 -10.09 4.99
CA ALA A 339 13.07 -11.19 4.37
C ALA A 339 11.96 -10.68 3.43
N PHE A 340 11.15 -9.72 3.86
CA PHE A 340 10.11 -9.11 3.03
C PHE A 340 10.68 -8.48 1.75
N ASN A 341 11.74 -7.68 1.90
CA ASN A 341 12.39 -7.02 0.78
C ASN A 341 13.03 -8.03 -0.19
N HIS A 342 13.69 -9.06 0.32
CA HIS A 342 14.35 -10.06 -0.51
C HIS A 342 13.35 -10.95 -1.28
N LEU A 343 12.29 -11.42 -0.62
CA LEU A 343 11.25 -12.22 -1.27
C LEU A 343 10.58 -11.43 -2.40
N THR A 344 10.22 -10.17 -2.13
CA THR A 344 9.53 -9.35 -3.12
C THR A 344 10.47 -8.94 -4.25
N PHE A 345 11.77 -8.71 -3.97
CA PHE A 345 12.79 -8.52 -5.00
C PHE A 345 12.82 -9.68 -5.99
N LEU A 346 12.93 -10.92 -5.49
CA LEU A 346 13.05 -12.11 -6.32
C LEU A 346 11.80 -12.31 -7.19
N ILE A 347 10.61 -12.08 -6.62
CA ILE A 347 9.34 -12.13 -7.35
C ILE A 347 9.35 -11.11 -8.50
N LEU A 348 9.67 -9.84 -8.22
CA LEU A 348 9.66 -8.79 -9.23
C LEU A 348 10.68 -9.01 -10.33
N ARG A 349 11.90 -9.38 -9.97
CA ARG A 349 12.95 -9.68 -10.94
C ARG A 349 12.53 -10.80 -11.87
N GLN A 350 11.88 -11.83 -11.33
CA GLN A 350 11.41 -12.94 -12.13
C GLN A 350 10.21 -12.54 -13.01
N GLN A 351 9.25 -11.78 -12.49
CA GLN A 351 8.12 -11.28 -13.28
C GLN A 351 8.59 -10.40 -14.45
N ARG A 352 9.67 -9.62 -14.25
CA ARG A 352 10.33 -8.87 -15.32
C ARG A 352 10.89 -9.80 -16.40
N GLN A 353 11.65 -10.83 -16.01
CA GLN A 353 12.19 -11.82 -16.97
C GLN A 353 11.08 -12.54 -17.74
N ASP A 354 9.98 -12.90 -17.07
CA ASP A 354 8.83 -13.52 -17.72
C ASP A 354 8.22 -12.58 -18.76
N PHE A 355 8.02 -11.31 -18.40
CA PHE A 355 7.47 -10.29 -19.29
C PHE A 355 8.36 -10.06 -20.53
N GLU A 356 9.67 -9.91 -20.34
CA GLU A 356 10.66 -9.79 -21.44
C GLU A 356 10.61 -10.99 -22.40
N MET A 357 10.28 -12.17 -21.89
CA MET A 357 10.13 -13.42 -22.65
C MET A 357 8.72 -13.65 -23.22
N GLY A 358 7.77 -12.74 -22.98
CA GLY A 358 6.36 -12.90 -23.37
C GLY A 358 5.62 -14.00 -22.61
N ILE A 359 6.12 -14.39 -21.45
CA ILE A 359 5.53 -15.38 -20.54
C ILE A 359 4.61 -14.65 -19.54
N GLU A 360 3.50 -15.27 -19.16
CA GLU A 360 2.63 -14.75 -18.10
C GLU A 360 3.42 -14.57 -16.79
N ALA A 361 3.50 -13.32 -16.31
CA ALA A 361 4.24 -12.98 -15.10
C ALA A 361 3.60 -13.63 -13.86
N ARG A 362 4.37 -14.45 -13.14
CA ARG A 362 3.92 -15.14 -11.92
C ARG A 362 4.84 -14.87 -10.75
N ALA A 363 4.33 -15.06 -9.53
CA ALA A 363 5.14 -14.95 -8.31
C ALA A 363 6.04 -16.17 -8.03
N SER A 364 6.19 -17.06 -9.01
CA SER A 364 7.04 -18.25 -8.92
C SER A 364 8.44 -17.97 -9.47
N VAL A 365 9.48 -18.23 -8.68
CA VAL A 365 10.88 -17.91 -9.01
C VAL A 365 11.65 -19.17 -9.40
N SER A 366 12.40 -19.10 -10.50
CA SER A 366 13.25 -20.22 -10.91
C SER A 366 14.40 -20.40 -9.94
N SER A 367 14.48 -21.58 -9.30
CA SER A 367 15.60 -21.90 -8.41
C SER A 367 16.94 -22.02 -9.15
N GLN A 368 16.90 -22.22 -10.48
CA GLN A 368 18.09 -22.34 -11.32
C GLN A 368 18.67 -20.98 -11.70
N SER A 369 17.86 -19.91 -11.71
CA SER A 369 18.34 -18.55 -11.98
C SER A 369 19.00 -17.87 -10.77
N LEU A 370 18.87 -18.47 -9.58
CA LEU A 370 19.47 -17.95 -8.35
C LEU A 370 20.92 -18.41 -8.19
N THR A 371 21.82 -17.47 -7.90
CA THR A 371 23.18 -17.74 -7.45
C THR A 371 23.19 -18.47 -6.10
N ASN A 372 24.30 -19.11 -5.74
CA ASN A 372 24.43 -19.77 -4.43
C ASN A 372 24.27 -18.80 -3.26
N MET A 373 24.74 -17.56 -3.41
CA MET A 373 24.57 -16.52 -2.40
C MET A 373 23.09 -16.16 -2.22
N GLU A 374 22.37 -15.94 -3.31
CA GLU A 374 20.93 -15.64 -3.25
C GLU A 374 20.11 -16.80 -2.70
N LYS A 375 20.49 -18.05 -3.00
CA LYS A 375 19.85 -19.23 -2.40
C LYS A 375 20.03 -19.25 -0.88
N ASN A 376 21.22 -18.91 -0.38
CA ASN A 376 21.47 -18.86 1.05
C ASN A 376 20.66 -17.73 1.72
N ILE A 377 20.65 -16.53 1.13
CA ILE A 377 19.85 -15.40 1.64
C ILE A 377 18.35 -15.72 1.61
N LEU A 378 17.87 -16.40 0.56
CA LEU A 378 16.49 -16.87 0.48
C LEU A 378 16.17 -17.89 1.58
N ILE A 379 17.06 -18.85 1.84
CA ILE A 379 16.89 -19.82 2.93
C ILE A 379 16.84 -19.10 4.28
N GLU A 380 17.73 -18.15 4.53
CA GLU A 380 17.72 -17.34 5.76
C GLU A 380 16.43 -16.51 5.87
N SER A 381 16.00 -15.87 4.78
CA SER A 381 14.74 -15.12 4.73
C SER A 381 13.54 -15.99 5.07
N LEU A 382 13.48 -17.22 4.55
CA LEU A 382 12.39 -18.15 4.84
C LEU A 382 12.46 -18.70 6.28
N ARG A 383 13.66 -18.82 6.87
CA ARG A 383 13.81 -19.19 8.28
C ARG A 383 13.27 -18.11 9.19
N SER A 384 13.62 -16.84 8.95
CA SER A 384 13.10 -15.71 9.73
C SER A 384 11.58 -15.56 9.66
N VAL A 385 10.92 -16.13 8.64
CA VAL A 385 9.46 -16.15 8.52
C VAL A 385 8.84 -17.36 9.23
N SER A 386 9.59 -18.45 9.35
CA SER A 386 9.16 -19.70 9.97
C SER A 386 9.30 -19.71 11.49
N ASP A 387 10.36 -19.07 11.99
CA ASP A 387 10.64 -18.91 13.42
C ASP A 387 9.68 -17.86 14.02
#